data_AF-A0A963A1S7-F1
#
_entry.id   AF-A0A963A1S7-F1
#
_cell.length_a   1.000
_cell.length_b   1.000
_cell.length_c   1.000
_cell.angle_alpha   90.00
_cell.angle_beta   90.00
_cell.angle_gamma   90.00
#
_symmetry.space_group_name_H-M   'P 1'
#
loop_
_entity.id
_entity.type
_entity.pdbx_description
1 polymer ?
#
loop_
_entity_poly.entity_id
_entity_poly.type
_entity_poly.pdbx_seq_one_letter_code
_entity_poly.pdbx_strand_id
1 'polypeptide(L)'
;MEKQHLEEPLIRIIESRHHDPFEVLGKHILGEHALIRVFLPLAESATIVETAQPMKRTEGTDFFEWYGASNQVPERYSIAWTDRRGRQHCTHDPYCFPRQLEDFDLHLLSQGKHWHAYKFLGAHPHSADGVTGVLFAVWAPNAERVSVIGDFNNWDGRVHPMRNRGSSGVWELFIPAAAPGHLYRFEIRSRRGEVLVKNDPYGTWFQKRPQNSGIIAAVSQYVWSDQQWMEERTDKDWQRSPMSVYEVHLGSWQRGEHGEFLNYREIAH
;
A
#
# COMPACT_ATOMS: atom_id res chain seq x y z
N MET A 1 20.86 -29.46 21.23
CA MET A 1 19.98 -28.56 20.46
C MET A 1 20.86 -27.48 19.85
N GLU A 2 21.25 -27.66 18.59
CA GLU A 2 21.89 -26.59 17.82
C GLU A 2 20.89 -25.43 17.72
N LYS A 3 21.25 -24.26 18.21
CA LYS A 3 20.49 -23.04 17.93
C LYS A 3 20.59 -22.82 16.43
N GLN A 4 19.47 -23.00 15.72
CA GLN A 4 19.38 -22.66 14.31
C GLN A 4 19.74 -21.17 14.17
N HIS A 5 20.91 -20.88 13.62
CA HIS A 5 21.37 -19.51 13.44
C HIS A 5 20.58 -18.90 12.28
N LEU A 6 19.62 -18.03 12.59
CA LEU A 6 18.85 -17.30 11.58
C LEU A 6 19.79 -16.38 10.81
N GLU A 7 19.62 -16.33 9.49
CA GLU A 7 20.36 -15.41 8.64
C GLU A 7 20.00 -13.94 8.98
N GLU A 8 20.97 -13.04 8.84
CA GLU A 8 20.82 -11.62 9.18
C GLU A 8 19.62 -10.93 8.47
N PRO A 9 19.33 -11.18 7.18
CA PRO A 9 18.11 -10.68 6.54
C PRO A 9 16.80 -11.15 7.23
N LEU A 10 16.73 -12.39 7.69
CA LEU A 10 15.55 -12.89 8.41
C LEU A 10 15.39 -12.23 9.77
N ILE A 11 16.51 -11.97 10.47
CA ILE A 11 16.52 -11.22 11.72
C ILE A 11 15.97 -9.80 11.49
N ARG A 12 16.35 -9.14 10.39
CA ARG A 12 15.85 -7.80 10.04
C ARG A 12 14.34 -7.75 9.80
N ILE A 13 13.73 -8.82 9.30
CA ILE A 13 12.26 -8.91 9.18
C ILE A 13 11.63 -9.04 10.56
N ILE A 14 12.12 -9.95 11.41
CA ILE A 14 11.60 -10.14 12.78
C ILE A 14 11.69 -8.84 13.57
N GLU A 15 12.82 -8.14 13.46
CA GLU A 15 13.06 -6.86 14.13
C GLU A 15 12.36 -5.68 13.44
N SER A 16 11.65 -5.89 12.33
CA SER A 16 10.94 -4.84 11.59
C SER A 16 11.84 -3.68 11.16
N ARG A 17 13.00 -4.03 10.59
CA ARG A 17 14.03 -3.09 10.10
C ARG A 17 14.49 -3.37 8.66
N HIS A 18 13.86 -4.34 7.96
CA HIS A 18 14.25 -4.69 6.60
C HIS A 18 13.84 -3.62 5.58
N HIS A 19 14.75 -3.24 4.69
CA HIS A 19 14.49 -2.22 3.66
C HIS A 19 13.93 -2.81 2.36
N ASP A 20 14.25 -4.08 2.05
CA ASP A 20 13.70 -4.80 0.90
C ASP A 20 13.21 -6.21 1.27
N PRO A 21 11.98 -6.38 1.77
CA PRO A 21 11.48 -7.68 2.21
C PRO A 21 11.44 -8.75 1.11
N PHE A 22 11.45 -8.36 -0.17
CA PHE A 22 11.48 -9.29 -1.31
C PHE A 22 12.83 -10.02 -1.44
N GLU A 23 13.86 -9.60 -0.70
CA GLU A 23 15.12 -10.35 -0.59
C GLU A 23 14.90 -11.73 0.04
N VAL A 24 13.92 -11.86 0.94
CA VAL A 24 13.71 -13.07 1.73
C VAL A 24 12.28 -13.61 1.75
N LEU A 25 11.28 -12.77 1.48
CA LEU A 25 9.86 -13.13 1.41
C LEU A 25 9.43 -13.37 -0.04
N GLY A 26 8.44 -14.24 -0.20
CA GLY A 26 7.91 -14.64 -1.50
C GLY A 26 8.53 -15.94 -2.00
N LYS A 27 8.43 -16.17 -3.32
CA LYS A 27 8.96 -17.35 -4.02
C LYS A 27 10.36 -17.07 -4.56
N HIS A 28 11.33 -17.86 -4.12
CA HIS A 28 12.71 -17.82 -4.58
C HIS A 28 13.07 -19.10 -5.33
N ILE A 29 13.52 -18.98 -6.58
CA ILE A 29 13.91 -20.13 -7.41
C ILE A 29 15.36 -20.53 -7.10
N LEU A 30 15.55 -21.80 -6.76
CA LEU A 30 16.82 -22.44 -6.41
C LEU A 30 17.07 -23.63 -7.37
N GLY A 31 17.37 -23.32 -8.62
CA GLY A 31 17.47 -24.32 -9.69
C GLY A 31 16.11 -24.91 -10.06
N GLU A 32 15.95 -26.23 -9.96
CA GLU A 32 14.66 -26.92 -10.19
C GLU A 32 13.70 -26.84 -9.00
N HIS A 33 14.17 -26.29 -7.87
CA HIS A 33 13.38 -26.13 -6.66
C HIS A 33 12.98 -24.68 -6.43
N ALA A 34 11.97 -24.47 -5.60
CA ALA A 34 11.61 -23.16 -5.08
C ALA A 34 11.48 -23.21 -3.56
N LEU A 35 11.95 -22.14 -2.92
CA LEU A 35 11.70 -21.83 -1.52
C LEU A 35 10.64 -20.72 -1.48
N ILE A 36 9.50 -21.00 -0.86
CA ILE A 36 8.48 -20.00 -0.57
C ILE A 36 8.55 -19.67 0.90
N ARG A 37 8.73 -18.38 1.22
CA ARG A 37 8.80 -17.89 2.59
C ARG A 37 7.79 -16.79 2.82
N VAL A 38 7.01 -16.93 3.88
CA VAL A 38 6.09 -15.89 4.36
C VAL A 38 6.32 -15.60 5.83
N PHE A 39 6.08 -14.35 6.21
CA PHE A 39 6.13 -13.91 7.60
C PHE A 39 4.73 -13.56 8.05
N LEU A 40 4.16 -14.39 8.92
CA LEU A 40 2.76 -14.30 9.35
C LEU A 40 2.70 -14.19 10.89
N PRO A 41 2.83 -12.97 11.43
CA PRO A 41 2.67 -12.74 12.87
C PRO A 41 1.35 -13.33 13.37
N LEU A 42 1.41 -14.03 14.52
CA LEU A 42 0.23 -14.62 15.17
C LEU A 42 -0.42 -15.80 14.43
N ALA A 43 0.13 -16.26 13.31
CA ALA A 43 -0.33 -17.50 12.68
C ALA A 43 0.15 -18.74 13.45
N GLU A 44 -0.67 -19.79 13.43
CA GLU A 44 -0.34 -21.11 13.98
C GLU A 44 0.09 -22.08 12.88
N SER A 45 -0.61 -22.04 11.74
CA SER A 45 -0.35 -22.87 10.58
C SER A 45 -0.58 -22.06 9.30
N ALA A 46 0.14 -22.42 8.23
CA ALA A 46 -0.01 -21.83 6.91
C ALA A 46 0.09 -22.91 5.82
N THR A 47 -0.59 -22.69 4.71
CA THR A 47 -0.71 -23.62 3.59
C THR A 47 -0.71 -22.83 2.28
N ILE A 48 -0.05 -23.37 1.25
CA ILE A 48 -0.17 -22.86 -0.12
C ILE A 48 -1.49 -23.36 -0.69
N VAL A 49 -2.36 -22.45 -1.13
CA VAL A 49 -3.73 -22.77 -1.53
C VAL A 49 -3.77 -23.66 -2.77
N GLU A 50 -3.00 -23.30 -3.79
CA GLU A 50 -3.05 -23.94 -5.12
C GLU A 50 -2.56 -25.39 -5.11
N THR A 51 -1.72 -25.75 -4.15
CA THR A 51 -1.15 -27.11 -4.02
C THR A 51 -1.63 -27.86 -2.79
N ALA A 52 -2.38 -27.19 -1.91
CA ALA A 52 -2.75 -27.67 -0.57
C ALA A 52 -1.55 -28.15 0.27
N GLN A 53 -0.35 -27.65 0.00
CA GLN A 53 0.87 -28.05 0.71
C GLN A 53 1.05 -27.23 1.99
N PRO A 54 1.22 -27.89 3.16
CA PRO A 54 1.48 -27.18 4.40
C PRO A 54 2.87 -26.54 4.36
N MET A 55 2.99 -25.38 4.98
CA MET A 55 4.26 -24.70 5.19
C MET A 55 4.81 -25.05 6.57
N LYS A 56 6.10 -25.33 6.66
CA LYS A 56 6.78 -25.60 7.93
C LYS A 56 7.11 -24.29 8.62
N ARG A 57 6.67 -24.16 9.87
CA ARG A 57 7.05 -23.03 10.72
C ARG A 57 8.50 -23.17 11.19
N THR A 58 9.28 -22.11 11.09
CA THR A 58 10.63 -22.05 11.67
C THR A 58 10.52 -21.82 13.18
N GLU A 59 11.10 -22.71 13.98
CA GLU A 59 10.96 -22.74 15.43
C GLU A 59 11.40 -21.40 16.06
N GLY A 60 10.60 -20.88 17.01
CA GLY A 60 10.87 -19.61 17.68
C GLY A 60 10.59 -18.35 16.84
N THR A 61 10.06 -18.49 15.63
CA THR A 61 9.75 -17.36 14.73
C THR A 61 8.30 -17.39 14.22
N ASP A 62 7.90 -16.37 13.48
CA ASP A 62 6.64 -16.32 12.72
C ASP A 62 6.86 -16.54 11.21
N PHE A 63 7.99 -17.15 10.83
CA PHE A 63 8.26 -17.57 9.46
C PHE A 63 7.63 -18.92 9.16
N PHE A 64 7.07 -19.03 7.96
CA PHE A 64 6.58 -20.27 7.38
C PHE A 64 7.27 -20.47 6.04
N GLU A 65 7.82 -21.66 5.84
CA GLU A 65 8.60 -22.01 4.67
C GLU A 65 8.05 -23.27 3.99
N TRP A 66 8.06 -23.25 2.67
CA TRP A 66 7.82 -24.43 1.85
C TRP A 66 8.97 -24.59 0.86
N TYR A 67 9.44 -25.82 0.70
CA TYR A 67 10.49 -26.17 -0.25
C TYR A 67 10.02 -27.35 -1.10
N GLY A 68 10.06 -27.18 -2.42
CA GLY A 68 9.62 -28.21 -3.38
C GLY A 68 10.03 -27.87 -4.80
N ALA A 69 9.46 -28.56 -5.78
CA ALA A 69 9.78 -28.30 -7.19
C ALA A 69 9.16 -26.97 -7.65
N SER A 70 9.93 -26.16 -8.39
CA SER A 70 9.56 -24.77 -8.72
C SER A 70 8.29 -24.64 -9.57
N ASN A 71 7.98 -25.68 -10.34
CA ASN A 71 6.80 -25.78 -11.19
C ASN A 71 5.53 -26.23 -10.44
N GLN A 72 5.64 -26.68 -9.19
CA GLN A 72 4.47 -27.12 -8.41
C GLN A 72 3.61 -25.93 -8.00
N VAL A 73 4.22 -24.77 -7.76
CA VAL A 73 3.52 -23.56 -7.32
C VAL A 73 3.59 -22.52 -8.42
N PRO A 74 2.46 -21.93 -8.84
CA PRO A 74 2.46 -20.86 -9.82
C PRO A 74 3.25 -19.62 -9.37
N GLU A 75 3.50 -18.70 -10.30
CA GLU A 75 4.19 -17.43 -10.01
C GLU A 75 3.38 -16.51 -9.09
N ARG A 76 2.05 -16.57 -9.19
CA ARG A 76 1.12 -15.92 -8.27
C ARG A 76 0.36 -16.99 -7.52
N TYR A 77 0.48 -17.00 -6.20
CA TYR A 77 -0.13 -18.00 -5.34
C TYR A 77 -0.75 -17.32 -4.12
N SER A 78 -1.66 -18.06 -3.48
CA SER A 78 -2.34 -17.64 -2.28
C SER A 78 -1.88 -18.44 -1.08
N ILE A 79 -1.88 -17.79 0.07
CA ILE A 79 -1.57 -18.39 1.36
C ILE A 79 -2.84 -18.38 2.20
N ALA A 80 -3.20 -19.55 2.72
CA ALA A 80 -4.21 -19.70 3.74
C ALA A 80 -3.53 -19.95 5.08
N TRP A 81 -3.97 -19.27 6.14
CA TRP A 81 -3.43 -19.48 7.48
C TRP A 81 -4.52 -19.38 8.54
N THR A 82 -4.26 -20.01 9.69
CA THR A 82 -5.11 -19.90 10.88
C THR A 82 -4.37 -19.12 11.95
N ASP A 83 -5.01 -18.10 12.52
CA ASP A 83 -4.44 -17.33 13.64
C ASP A 83 -4.66 -18.03 15.00
N ARG A 84 -3.98 -17.54 16.05
CA ARG A 84 -4.13 -18.06 17.43
C ARG A 84 -5.54 -17.99 18.02
N ARG A 85 -6.49 -17.32 17.34
CA ARG A 85 -7.90 -17.26 17.74
C ARG A 85 -8.76 -18.23 16.93
N GLY A 86 -8.15 -19.08 16.11
CA GLY A 86 -8.83 -20.01 15.22
C GLY A 86 -9.46 -19.36 14.01
N ARG A 87 -9.19 -18.08 13.72
CA ARG A 87 -9.72 -17.43 12.51
C ARG A 87 -8.90 -17.83 11.31
N GLN A 88 -9.60 -18.21 10.25
CA GLN A 88 -8.98 -18.52 8.96
C GLN A 88 -8.89 -17.27 8.10
N HIS A 89 -7.76 -17.16 7.41
CA HIS A 89 -7.46 -16.07 6.49
C HIS A 89 -6.95 -16.68 5.19
N CYS A 90 -7.18 -16.00 4.07
CA CYS A 90 -6.70 -16.41 2.76
C CYS A 90 -6.45 -15.16 1.91
N THR A 91 -5.25 -15.01 1.37
CA THR A 91 -4.94 -13.94 0.42
C THR A 91 -3.76 -14.30 -0.48
N HIS A 92 -3.64 -13.61 -1.62
CA HIS A 92 -2.44 -13.70 -2.44
C HIS A 92 -1.24 -13.14 -1.69
N ASP A 93 -0.09 -13.79 -1.79
CA ASP A 93 1.14 -13.30 -1.15
C ASP A 93 1.56 -11.96 -1.79
N PRO A 94 1.60 -10.84 -1.04
CA PRO A 94 2.07 -9.55 -1.57
C PRO A 94 3.49 -9.62 -2.15
N TYR A 95 4.32 -10.54 -1.64
CA TYR A 95 5.72 -10.68 -2.01
C TYR A 95 5.95 -11.55 -3.24
N CYS A 96 4.91 -12.15 -3.83
CA CYS A 96 5.00 -12.84 -5.12
C CYS A 96 4.87 -11.88 -6.33
N PHE A 97 4.54 -10.60 -6.12
CA PHE A 97 4.42 -9.61 -7.19
C PHE A 97 5.73 -8.85 -7.42
N PRO A 98 6.17 -8.65 -8.67
CA PRO A 98 7.39 -7.92 -8.98
C PRO A 98 7.25 -6.42 -8.69
N ARG A 99 8.33 -5.67 -8.95
CA ARG A 99 8.30 -4.20 -8.92
C ARG A 99 7.15 -3.67 -9.78
N GLN A 100 6.36 -2.75 -9.25
CA GLN A 100 5.16 -2.24 -9.94
C GLN A 100 5.38 -0.85 -10.52
N LEU A 101 6.19 -0.01 -9.88
CA LEU A 101 6.55 1.30 -10.43
C LEU A 101 7.64 1.18 -11.48
N GLU A 102 7.47 1.92 -12.58
CA GLU A 102 8.44 2.01 -13.67
C GLU A 102 9.68 2.81 -13.24
N ASP A 103 10.87 2.35 -13.63
CA ASP A 103 12.13 3.03 -13.28
C ASP A 103 12.22 4.44 -13.92
N PHE A 104 11.51 4.68 -15.03
CA PHE A 104 11.42 6.00 -15.67
C PHE A 104 10.70 7.03 -14.80
N ASP A 105 9.58 6.65 -14.18
CA ASP A 105 8.81 7.55 -13.30
C ASP A 105 9.63 7.93 -12.07
N LEU A 106 10.33 6.95 -11.48
CA LEU A 106 11.24 7.15 -10.36
C LEU A 106 12.42 8.07 -10.72
N HIS A 107 12.94 7.94 -11.95
CA HIS A 107 14.01 8.80 -12.45
C HIS A 107 13.54 10.26 -12.58
N LEU A 108 12.38 10.49 -13.21
CA LEU A 108 11.81 11.84 -13.34
C LEU A 108 11.48 12.45 -11.97
N LEU A 109 10.96 11.64 -11.04
CA LEU A 109 10.69 12.08 -9.67
C LEU A 109 11.98 12.55 -8.98
N SER A 110 13.05 11.77 -9.11
CA SER A 110 14.36 12.10 -8.53
C SER A 110 14.97 13.38 -9.11
N GLN A 111 14.59 13.77 -10.33
CA GLN A 111 14.98 15.05 -10.94
C GLN A 111 14.05 16.22 -10.60
N GLY A 112 12.96 16.00 -9.85
CA GLY A 112 11.93 17.01 -9.63
C GLY A 112 11.15 17.38 -10.88
N LYS A 113 11.15 16.51 -11.90
CA LYS A 113 10.53 16.74 -13.21
C LYS A 113 9.27 15.91 -13.44
N HIS A 114 8.75 15.22 -12.41
CA HIS A 114 7.56 14.42 -12.56
C HIS A 114 6.29 15.20 -12.18
N TRP A 115 5.63 15.81 -13.17
CA TRP A 115 4.46 16.67 -13.01
C TRP A 115 3.21 15.91 -12.55
N HIS A 116 3.18 14.59 -12.78
CA HIS A 116 2.05 13.73 -12.46
C HIS A 116 2.37 12.70 -11.37
N ALA A 117 3.25 13.06 -10.41
CA ALA A 117 3.72 12.10 -9.40
C ALA A 117 2.56 11.52 -8.56
N TYR A 118 1.48 12.28 -8.41
CA TYR A 118 0.24 11.87 -7.75
C TYR A 118 -0.48 10.69 -8.42
N LYS A 119 -0.14 10.32 -9.67
CA LYS A 119 -0.73 9.16 -10.36
C LYS A 119 -0.17 7.84 -9.87
N PHE A 120 0.99 7.84 -9.22
CA PHE A 120 1.65 6.62 -8.77
C PHE A 120 2.08 6.68 -7.30
N LEU A 121 2.38 7.87 -6.76
CA LEU A 121 2.53 8.07 -5.31
C LEU A 121 1.15 8.12 -4.66
N GLY A 122 1.06 7.53 -3.48
CA GLY A 122 -0.17 7.38 -2.72
C GLY A 122 -0.68 5.94 -2.72
N ALA A 123 -1.99 5.78 -2.49
CA ALA A 123 -2.70 4.50 -2.59
C ALA A 123 -3.60 4.48 -3.83
N HIS A 124 -3.29 3.61 -4.79
CA HIS A 124 -4.01 3.51 -6.07
C HIS A 124 -4.60 2.11 -6.25
N PRO A 125 -5.91 1.97 -6.49
CA PRO A 125 -6.48 0.71 -6.98
C PRO A 125 -5.72 0.27 -8.23
N HIS A 126 -5.19 -0.96 -8.20
CA HIS A 126 -4.26 -1.46 -9.20
C HIS A 126 -4.55 -2.94 -9.49
N SER A 127 -4.17 -3.39 -10.69
CA SER A 127 -4.23 -4.80 -11.06
C SER A 127 -2.85 -5.25 -11.48
N ALA A 128 -2.29 -6.23 -10.76
CA ALA A 128 -1.00 -6.82 -11.05
C ALA A 128 -1.22 -8.28 -11.47
N ASP A 129 -0.83 -8.63 -12.69
CA ASP A 129 -0.97 -9.99 -13.25
C ASP A 129 -2.39 -10.57 -13.13
N GLY A 130 -3.41 -9.72 -13.32
CA GLY A 130 -4.82 -10.10 -13.23
C GLY A 130 -5.39 -10.15 -11.81
N VAL A 131 -4.57 -9.93 -10.79
CA VAL A 131 -5.01 -9.84 -9.38
C VAL A 131 -5.29 -8.38 -9.04
N THR A 132 -6.51 -8.10 -8.57
CA THR A 132 -6.89 -6.76 -8.10
C THR A 132 -6.37 -6.53 -6.68
N GLY A 133 -5.92 -5.31 -6.41
CA GLY A 133 -5.48 -4.88 -5.09
C GLY A 133 -5.22 -3.38 -5.09
N VAL A 134 -4.31 -2.94 -4.23
CA VAL A 134 -3.89 -1.54 -4.16
C VAL A 134 -2.37 -1.46 -4.19
N LEU A 135 -1.86 -0.61 -5.07
CA LEU A 135 -0.46 -0.23 -5.10
C LEU A 135 -0.27 0.97 -4.17
N PHE A 136 0.57 0.78 -3.16
CA PHE A 136 0.99 1.84 -2.25
C PHE A 136 2.38 2.30 -2.63
N ALA A 137 2.59 3.62 -2.69
CA ALA A 137 3.91 4.18 -2.84
C ALA A 137 4.09 5.48 -2.05
N VAL A 138 5.23 5.62 -1.36
CA VAL A 138 5.53 6.82 -0.58
C VAL A 138 7.00 7.18 -0.66
N TRP A 139 7.29 8.46 -0.78
CA TRP A 139 8.66 8.97 -0.76
C TRP A 139 9.14 9.17 0.68
N ALA A 140 10.10 8.35 1.11
CA ALA A 140 10.68 8.37 2.45
C ALA A 140 12.17 7.95 2.42
N PRO A 141 13.05 8.75 1.78
CA PRO A 141 14.44 8.36 1.46
C PRO A 141 15.30 8.00 2.68
N ASN A 142 15.03 8.63 3.83
CA ASN A 142 15.79 8.45 5.06
C ASN A 142 15.19 7.45 6.04
N ALA A 143 14.08 6.79 5.67
CA ALA A 143 13.51 5.71 6.47
C ALA A 143 14.45 4.50 6.50
N GLU A 144 14.46 3.77 7.61
CA GLU A 144 15.06 2.44 7.71
C GLU A 144 14.09 1.37 7.18
N ARG A 145 12.79 1.53 7.46
CA ARG A 145 11.72 0.69 6.95
C ARG A 145 10.43 1.51 6.86
N VAL A 146 9.62 1.23 5.84
CA VAL A 146 8.23 1.67 5.76
C VAL A 146 7.32 0.45 5.66
N SER A 147 6.18 0.49 6.34
CA SER A 147 5.10 -0.48 6.18
C SER A 147 3.77 0.21 5.93
N VAL A 148 2.89 -0.47 5.22
CA VAL A 148 1.47 -0.08 5.14
C VAL A 148 0.74 -0.70 6.34
N ILE A 149 0.01 0.11 7.08
CA ILE A 149 -0.86 -0.34 8.17
C ILE A 149 -2.30 0.08 7.89
N GLY A 150 -3.26 -0.77 8.22
CA GLY A 150 -4.67 -0.52 7.97
C GLY A 150 -5.58 -1.55 8.62
N ASP A 151 -6.88 -1.41 8.39
CA ASP A 151 -7.88 -2.38 8.85
C ASP A 151 -7.60 -3.81 8.33
N PHE A 152 -7.19 -3.94 7.06
CA PHE A 152 -6.89 -5.23 6.41
C PHE A 152 -5.69 -5.99 6.99
N ASN A 153 -4.86 -5.37 7.84
CA ASN A 153 -3.79 -6.06 8.56
C ASN A 153 -3.79 -5.79 10.07
N ASN A 154 -4.95 -5.41 10.62
CA ASN A 154 -5.14 -5.09 12.04
C ASN A 154 -4.16 -4.01 12.55
N TRP A 155 -3.75 -3.09 11.69
CA TRP A 155 -2.80 -2.02 11.98
C TRP A 155 -1.41 -2.51 12.41
N ASP A 156 -1.02 -3.74 12.04
CA ASP A 156 0.27 -4.33 12.39
C ASP A 156 1.33 -4.04 11.30
N GLY A 157 2.27 -3.16 11.62
CA GLY A 157 3.36 -2.76 10.72
C GLY A 157 4.34 -3.87 10.36
N ARG A 158 4.28 -5.03 11.01
CA ARG A 158 5.15 -6.17 10.71
C ARG A 158 4.64 -7.01 9.52
N VAL A 159 3.36 -6.88 9.18
CA VAL A 159 2.68 -7.73 8.19
C VAL A 159 2.95 -7.28 6.75
N HIS A 160 2.98 -5.97 6.50
CA HIS A 160 3.14 -5.41 5.14
C HIS A 160 4.31 -4.41 5.04
N PRO A 161 5.57 -4.81 5.34
CA PRO A 161 6.74 -4.01 5.02
C PRO A 161 6.92 -3.81 3.51
N MET A 162 7.22 -2.57 3.12
CA MET A 162 7.39 -2.15 1.75
C MET A 162 8.84 -2.34 1.30
N ARG A 163 9.07 -2.40 -0.03
CA ARG A 163 10.42 -2.39 -0.59
C ARG A 163 10.89 -0.97 -0.88
N ASN A 164 12.14 -0.67 -0.57
CA ASN A 164 12.80 0.57 -0.97
C ASN A 164 13.30 0.46 -2.42
N ARG A 165 12.98 1.44 -3.27
CA ARG A 165 13.41 1.53 -4.67
C ARG A 165 14.73 2.28 -4.82
N GLY A 166 15.70 1.91 -3.99
CA GLY A 166 17.08 2.38 -4.02
C GLY A 166 17.24 3.90 -3.99
N SER A 167 17.94 4.45 -4.99
CA SER A 167 18.32 5.87 -5.05
C SER A 167 17.15 6.84 -5.14
N SER A 168 15.96 6.39 -5.56
CA SER A 168 14.76 7.24 -5.59
C SER A 168 14.24 7.59 -4.19
N GLY A 169 14.52 6.74 -3.19
CA GLY A 169 13.96 6.84 -1.85
C GLY A 169 12.44 6.60 -1.77
N VAL A 170 11.84 6.11 -2.86
CA VAL A 170 10.43 5.69 -2.90
C VAL A 170 10.32 4.29 -2.33
N TRP A 171 9.31 4.07 -1.51
CA TRP A 171 8.91 2.76 -1.01
C TRP A 171 7.66 2.33 -1.74
N GLU A 172 7.57 1.07 -2.17
CA GLU A 172 6.37 0.52 -2.81
C GLU A 172 5.94 -0.83 -2.24
N LEU A 173 4.65 -1.13 -2.31
CA LEU A 173 4.10 -2.46 -2.09
C LEU A 173 2.73 -2.58 -2.77
N PHE A 174 2.52 -3.67 -3.50
CA PHE A 174 1.20 -4.07 -3.95
C PHE A 174 0.57 -5.01 -2.94
N ILE A 175 -0.63 -4.68 -2.47
CA ILE A 175 -1.34 -5.49 -1.47
C ILE A 175 -2.66 -5.98 -2.08
N PRO A 176 -2.77 -7.28 -2.42
CA PRO A 176 -3.99 -7.87 -2.98
C PRO A 176 -5.20 -7.79 -2.04
N ALA A 177 -4.98 -7.88 -0.72
CA ALA A 177 -6.04 -7.80 0.29
C ALA A 177 -6.61 -6.38 0.50
N ALA A 178 -5.96 -5.34 -0.04
CA ALA A 178 -6.39 -3.97 0.12
C ALA A 178 -7.42 -3.59 -0.95
N ALA A 179 -8.43 -2.81 -0.58
CA ALA A 179 -9.53 -2.43 -1.45
C ALA A 179 -10.02 -1.00 -1.15
N PRO A 180 -10.70 -0.33 -2.11
CA PRO A 180 -11.35 0.94 -1.85
C PRO A 180 -12.23 0.93 -0.59
N GLY A 181 -12.17 2.01 0.19
CA GLY A 181 -12.88 2.15 1.46
C GLY A 181 -12.08 1.72 2.69
N HIS A 182 -11.03 0.91 2.52
CA HIS A 182 -10.14 0.55 3.64
C HIS A 182 -9.41 1.77 4.20
N LEU A 183 -9.21 1.75 5.51
CA LEU A 183 -8.42 2.75 6.21
C LEU A 183 -6.95 2.36 6.19
N TYR A 184 -6.07 3.32 5.94
CA TYR A 184 -4.63 3.06 5.93
C TYR A 184 -3.79 4.26 6.39
N ARG A 185 -2.54 3.96 6.76
CA ARG A 185 -1.43 4.87 7.04
C ARG A 185 -0.10 4.21 6.70
N PHE A 186 0.97 5.00 6.73
CA PHE A 186 2.34 4.50 6.69
C PHE A 186 2.93 4.46 8.09
N GLU A 187 3.44 3.30 8.48
CA GLU A 187 4.31 3.15 9.64
C GLU A 187 5.76 3.25 9.18
N ILE A 188 6.47 4.29 9.63
CA ILE A 188 7.83 4.61 9.23
C ILE A 188 8.74 4.38 10.42
N ARG A 189 9.73 3.51 10.26
CA ARG A 189 10.86 3.38 11.18
C ARG A 189 12.01 4.24 10.69
N SER A 190 12.47 5.17 11.53
CA SER A 190 13.66 5.97 11.23
C SER A 190 14.95 5.16 11.45
N ARG A 191 16.06 5.61 10.87
CA ARG A 191 17.41 5.02 11.12
C ARG A 191 17.87 5.13 12.58
N ARG A 192 17.17 5.88 13.43
CA ARG A 192 17.40 5.95 14.88
C ARG A 192 16.55 4.94 15.67
N GLY A 193 15.76 4.11 14.98
CA GLY A 193 14.87 3.13 15.59
C GLY A 193 13.49 3.66 15.99
N GLU A 194 13.26 4.98 15.92
CA GLU A 194 11.94 5.56 16.23
C GLU A 194 10.89 5.12 15.21
N VAL A 195 9.71 4.71 15.70
CA VAL A 195 8.56 4.32 14.88
C VAL A 195 7.52 5.42 14.91
N LEU A 196 7.13 5.89 13.72
CA LEU A 196 6.19 6.97 13.50
C LEU A 196 5.05 6.50 12.60
N VAL A 197 3.83 6.90 12.92
CA VAL A 197 2.67 6.68 12.03
C VAL A 197 2.33 7.98 11.33
N LYS A 198 2.30 7.95 9.99
CA LYS A 198 2.06 9.11 9.14
C LYS A 198 0.92 8.86 8.16
N ASN A 199 0.17 9.92 7.92
CA ASN A 199 -0.79 9.94 6.82
C ASN A 199 -0.07 9.99 5.49
N ASP A 200 -0.74 9.51 4.46
CA ASP A 200 -0.26 9.57 3.10
C ASP A 200 -0.16 11.03 2.62
N PRO A 201 1.04 11.52 2.23
CA PRO A 201 1.19 12.84 1.63
C PRO A 201 0.43 13.03 0.32
N TYR A 202 0.17 11.93 -0.40
CA TYR A 202 -0.57 11.88 -1.65
C TYR A 202 -1.97 11.26 -1.48
N GLY A 203 -2.45 11.12 -0.23
CA GLY A 203 -3.79 10.61 0.04
C GLY A 203 -4.87 11.50 -0.59
N THR A 204 -5.81 10.89 -1.29
CA THR A 204 -6.90 11.59 -1.99
C THR A 204 -8.20 11.65 -1.21
N TRP A 205 -8.34 10.85 -0.15
CA TRP A 205 -9.50 10.82 0.72
C TRP A 205 -9.11 10.46 2.16
N PHE A 206 -9.78 11.08 3.13
CA PHE A 206 -9.47 10.95 4.56
C PHE A 206 -10.75 10.81 5.38
N GLN A 207 -10.61 10.19 6.55
CA GLN A 207 -11.66 10.23 7.55
C GLN A 207 -12.01 11.67 7.95
N LYS A 208 -13.27 11.89 8.32
CA LYS A 208 -13.70 13.17 8.88
C LYS A 208 -12.97 13.43 10.19
N ARG A 209 -12.56 14.67 10.43
CA ARG A 209 -11.98 15.09 11.72
C ARG A 209 -12.90 14.74 12.91
N PRO A 210 -12.34 14.38 14.09
CA PRO A 210 -10.91 14.43 14.47
C PRO A 210 -10.09 13.21 14.03
N GLN A 211 -10.73 12.19 13.45
CA GLN A 211 -10.00 11.08 12.84
C GLN A 211 -9.15 11.58 11.66
N ASN A 212 -8.07 10.86 11.37
CA ASN A 212 -7.08 11.31 10.39
C ASN A 212 -6.51 10.21 9.50
N SER A 213 -7.04 8.98 9.49
CA SER A 213 -6.53 7.96 8.56
C SER A 213 -6.89 8.29 7.11
N GLY A 214 -6.01 7.90 6.19
CA GLY A 214 -6.33 7.88 4.77
C GLY A 214 -7.38 6.81 4.49
N ILE A 215 -8.19 7.05 3.47
CA ILE A 215 -9.15 6.10 2.93
C ILE A 215 -8.70 5.79 1.50
N ILE A 216 -8.61 4.51 1.15
CA ILE A 216 -8.31 4.13 -0.23
C ILE A 216 -9.49 4.55 -1.11
N ALA A 217 -9.27 5.52 -1.99
CA ALA A 217 -10.31 6.02 -2.87
C ALA A 217 -10.61 5.00 -3.98
N ALA A 218 -11.89 4.85 -4.32
CA ALA A 218 -12.27 4.15 -5.54
C ALA A 218 -11.89 5.00 -6.76
N VAL A 219 -11.73 4.35 -7.91
CA VAL A 219 -11.63 5.08 -9.19
C VAL A 219 -12.89 5.92 -9.36
N SER A 220 -12.72 7.22 -9.59
CA SER A 220 -13.85 8.13 -9.76
C SER A 220 -14.70 7.70 -10.95
N GLN A 221 -16.00 7.54 -10.71
CA GLN A 221 -17.00 7.30 -11.74
C GLN A 221 -17.77 8.57 -12.10
N TYR A 222 -17.31 9.73 -11.62
CA TYR A 222 -17.95 11.01 -11.90
C TYR A 222 -17.76 11.38 -13.38
N VAL A 223 -18.87 11.51 -14.09
CA VAL A 223 -18.90 11.95 -15.49
C VAL A 223 -19.07 13.45 -15.52
N TRP A 224 -18.05 14.15 -16.01
CA TRP A 224 -18.07 15.59 -16.19
C TRP A 224 -18.96 15.99 -17.36
N SER A 225 -19.67 17.11 -17.22
CA SER A 225 -20.55 17.69 -18.25
C SER A 225 -20.21 19.14 -18.57
N ASP A 226 -18.99 19.59 -18.26
CA ASP A 226 -18.50 20.96 -18.41
C ASP A 226 -17.62 21.16 -19.66
N GLN A 227 -17.73 20.26 -20.65
CA GLN A 227 -16.90 20.26 -21.85
C GLN A 227 -16.92 21.61 -22.59
N GLN A 228 -18.10 22.18 -22.82
CA GLN A 228 -18.24 23.48 -23.47
C GLN A 228 -17.50 24.59 -22.71
N TRP A 229 -17.62 24.59 -21.38
CA TRP A 229 -16.94 25.57 -20.53
C TRP A 229 -15.41 25.42 -20.61
N MET A 230 -14.90 24.19 -20.61
CA MET A 230 -13.46 23.90 -20.70
C MET A 230 -12.85 24.34 -22.04
N GLU A 231 -13.60 24.16 -23.13
CA GLU A 231 -13.22 24.64 -24.47
C GLU A 231 -13.18 26.17 -24.50
N GLU A 232 -14.28 26.84 -24.11
CA GLU A 232 -14.35 28.30 -24.08
C GLU A 232 -13.27 28.93 -23.19
N ARG A 233 -12.96 28.30 -22.05
CA ARG A 233 -11.94 28.79 -21.10
C ARG A 233 -10.54 28.82 -21.70
N THR A 234 -10.23 27.93 -22.64
CA THR A 234 -8.88 27.82 -23.23
C THR A 234 -8.56 29.02 -24.11
N ASP A 235 -9.54 29.53 -24.85
CA ASP A 235 -9.36 30.64 -25.78
C ASP A 235 -9.69 32.02 -25.18
N LYS A 236 -10.33 32.04 -24.00
CA LYS A 236 -10.78 33.29 -23.35
C LYS A 236 -9.65 34.05 -22.68
N ASP A 237 -9.45 35.31 -23.08
CA ASP A 237 -8.60 36.25 -22.36
C ASP A 237 -9.26 36.69 -21.04
N TRP A 238 -8.93 35.99 -19.97
CA TRP A 238 -9.48 36.25 -18.63
C TRP A 238 -9.09 37.62 -18.07
N GLN A 239 -7.99 38.23 -18.52
CA GLN A 239 -7.55 39.56 -18.04
C GLN A 239 -8.38 40.70 -18.65
N ARG A 240 -8.99 40.44 -19.81
CA ARG A 240 -9.86 41.40 -20.53
C ARG A 240 -11.34 41.07 -20.45
N SER A 241 -11.69 40.05 -19.68
CA SER A 241 -13.07 39.61 -19.45
C SER A 241 -13.62 40.20 -18.16
N PRO A 242 -14.95 40.41 -18.04
CA PRO A 242 -15.54 40.78 -16.76
C PRO A 242 -15.31 39.67 -15.73
N MET A 243 -14.78 40.05 -14.57
CA MET A 243 -14.52 39.14 -13.46
C MET A 243 -14.98 39.78 -12.15
N SER A 244 -16.01 39.19 -11.54
CA SER A 244 -16.48 39.54 -10.20
C SER A 244 -16.48 38.27 -9.37
N VAL A 245 -15.63 38.22 -8.34
CA VAL A 245 -15.41 37.02 -7.52
C VAL A 245 -16.17 37.16 -6.21
N TYR A 246 -17.02 36.18 -5.90
CA TYR A 246 -17.63 36.04 -4.59
C TYR A 246 -16.83 35.02 -3.78
N GLU A 247 -16.09 35.50 -2.78
CA GLU A 247 -15.28 34.65 -1.89
C GLU A 247 -16.18 33.89 -0.90
N VAL A 248 -15.97 32.57 -0.79
CA VAL A 248 -16.80 31.69 0.06
C VAL A 248 -15.94 30.78 0.92
N HIS A 249 -16.19 30.76 2.23
CA HIS A 249 -15.71 29.72 3.12
C HIS A 249 -16.80 28.63 3.30
N LEU A 250 -16.62 27.48 2.64
CA LEU A 250 -17.64 26.41 2.56
C LEU A 250 -18.12 25.91 3.94
N GLY A 251 -17.25 25.92 4.95
CA GLY A 251 -17.60 25.44 6.30
C GLY A 251 -18.43 26.41 7.14
N SER A 252 -18.63 27.65 6.70
CA SER A 252 -19.39 28.66 7.45
C SER A 252 -20.34 29.50 6.61
N TRP A 253 -20.36 29.30 5.30
CA TRP A 253 -21.26 30.01 4.40
C TRP A 253 -22.73 29.71 4.72
N GLN A 254 -23.05 28.43 4.88
CA GLN A 254 -24.37 27.96 5.30
C GLN A 254 -24.23 26.71 6.15
N ARG A 255 -25.17 26.52 7.08
CA ARG A 255 -25.30 25.33 7.93
C ARG A 255 -26.60 24.63 7.63
N GLY A 256 -26.62 23.31 7.83
CA GLY A 256 -27.84 22.52 7.79
C GLY A 256 -28.74 22.81 9.00
N GLU A 257 -29.94 22.22 9.00
CA GLU A 257 -30.99 22.51 9.99
C GLU A 257 -30.56 22.23 11.44
N HIS A 258 -29.62 21.31 11.65
CA HIS A 258 -29.11 20.92 12.96
C HIS A 258 -27.70 21.47 13.25
N GLY A 259 -27.24 22.46 12.47
CA GLY A 259 -25.93 23.12 12.64
C GLY A 259 -24.74 22.37 12.03
N GLU A 260 -24.99 21.26 11.34
CA GLU A 260 -24.01 20.49 10.59
C GLU A 260 -23.47 21.24 9.36
N PHE A 261 -22.32 20.79 8.86
CA PHE A 261 -21.80 21.27 7.58
C PHE A 261 -22.63 20.68 6.45
N LEU A 262 -22.93 21.52 5.46
CA LEU A 262 -23.43 21.05 4.18
C LEU A 262 -22.35 20.24 3.45
N ASN A 263 -22.76 19.20 2.74
CA ASN A 263 -21.91 18.45 1.84
C ASN A 263 -21.79 19.16 0.46
N TYR A 264 -20.83 18.74 -0.36
CA TYR A 264 -20.59 19.40 -1.66
C TYR A 264 -21.77 19.33 -2.64
N ARG A 265 -22.67 18.33 -2.53
CA ARG A 265 -23.87 18.26 -3.37
C ARG A 265 -24.92 19.25 -2.92
N GLU A 266 -25.10 19.41 -1.62
CA GLU A 266 -26.03 20.40 -1.04
C GLU A 266 -25.61 21.83 -1.38
N ILE A 267 -24.30 22.13 -1.35
CA ILE A 267 -23.78 23.45 -1.72
C ILE A 267 -23.94 23.76 -3.22
N ALA A 268 -23.99 22.72 -4.07
CA ALA A 268 -24.14 22.88 -5.51
C ALA A 268 -25.59 23.16 -5.95
N HIS A 269 -26.57 23.02 -5.05
CA HIS A 269 -28.01 23.24 -5.29
C HIS A 269 -28.51 24.50 -4.61
#